data_AF-A0A061NWD3-F1
#
_entry.id   AF-A0A061NWD3-F1
#
_cell.length_a   1.000
_cell.length_b   1.000
_cell.length_c   1.000
_cell.angle_alpha   90.00
_cell.angle_beta   90.00
_cell.angle_gamma   90.00
#
_symmetry.space_group_name_H-M   'P 1'
#
loop_
_entity.id
_entity.type
_entity.pdbx_description
1 polymer ?
#
loop_
_entity_poly.entity_id
_entity_poly.type
_entity_poly.pdbx_seq_one_letter_code
_entity_poly.pdbx_strand_id
1 'polypeptide(L)'
;MGAFGVVGGIGGMFIEKLGLAFIYRLTLLALSLAIAILTLPSTIAIYSSAIGFGITYILITGILIVWSTRLFSVAAVGVSLAFLSLGIGQSIGSAVAGELIVQSSYTMSFLLFALITFTGLLVPIRRSLAS
;
A
#
# COMPACT_ATOMS: atom_id res chain seq x y z
N MET A 1 -7.89 -1.12 -13.37
CA MET A 1 -7.48 -2.54 -13.28
C MET A 1 -7.11 -3.07 -14.68
N GLY A 2 -6.08 -2.48 -15.32
CA GLY A 2 -5.61 -2.84 -16.67
C GLY A 2 -4.25 -3.55 -16.61
N ALA A 3 -3.31 -3.23 -17.51
CA ALA A 3 -1.96 -3.84 -17.60
C ALA A 3 -1.20 -4.02 -16.27
N PHE A 4 -1.47 -3.18 -15.26
CA PHE A 4 -0.90 -3.29 -13.92
C PHE A 4 -1.44 -4.45 -13.06
N GLY A 5 -2.52 -5.13 -13.45
CA GLY A 5 -2.95 -6.38 -12.80
C GLY A 5 -1.91 -7.51 -12.97
N VAL A 6 -1.18 -7.49 -14.09
CA VAL A 6 -0.03 -8.38 -14.34
C VAL A 6 1.08 -8.11 -13.31
N VAL A 7 1.28 -6.85 -12.91
CA VAL A 7 2.27 -6.46 -11.90
C VAL A 7 1.95 -7.06 -10.52
N GLY A 8 0.67 -7.25 -10.19
CA GLY A 8 0.25 -8.01 -8.99
C GLY A 8 0.67 -9.49 -9.04
N GLY A 9 0.54 -10.13 -10.20
CA GLY A 9 1.02 -11.51 -10.44
C GLY A 9 2.55 -11.62 -10.38
N ILE A 10 3.27 -10.63 -10.93
CA ILE A 10 4.74 -10.54 -10.79
C ILE A 10 5.13 -10.29 -9.32
N GLY A 11 4.31 -9.59 -8.54
CA GLY A 11 4.48 -9.41 -7.10
C GLY A 11 4.62 -10.74 -6.35
N GLY A 12 3.84 -11.76 -6.72
CA GLY A 12 3.98 -13.13 -6.21
C GLY A 12 5.35 -13.74 -6.52
N MET A 13 5.81 -13.60 -7.75
CA MET A 13 7.14 -14.06 -8.18
C MET A 13 8.29 -13.33 -7.45
N PHE A 14 8.14 -12.02 -7.21
CA PHE A 14 9.11 -11.25 -6.42
C PHE A 14 9.08 -11.62 -4.94
N ILE A 15 7.91 -11.94 -4.37
CA ILE A 15 7.80 -12.44 -3.00
C ILE A 15 8.55 -13.78 -2.84
N GLU A 16 8.46 -14.67 -3.83
CA GLU A 16 9.20 -15.94 -3.81
C GLU A 16 10.72 -15.73 -3.92
N LYS A 17 11.17 -14.81 -4.78
CA LYS A 17 12.62 -14.59 -5.02
C LYS A 17 13.31 -13.70 -3.99
N LEU A 18 12.66 -12.63 -3.55
CA LEU A 18 13.24 -11.58 -2.70
C LEU A 18 12.71 -11.60 -1.26
N GLY A 19 11.67 -12.39 -1.00
CA GLY A 19 11.04 -12.53 0.30
C GLY A 19 9.95 -11.49 0.54
N LEU A 20 8.88 -11.94 1.21
CA LEU A 20 7.68 -11.14 1.50
C LEU A 20 8.02 -9.86 2.28
N ALA A 21 8.90 -9.95 3.28
CA ALA A 21 9.27 -8.83 4.13
C ALA A 21 9.99 -7.71 3.37
N PHE A 22 10.86 -8.06 2.42
CA PHE A 22 11.61 -7.08 1.65
C PHE A 22 10.69 -6.33 0.68
N ILE A 23 9.88 -7.07 -0.08
CA ILE A 23 8.97 -6.49 -1.06
C ILE A 23 7.91 -5.62 -0.38
N TYR A 24 7.33 -6.07 0.74
CA TYR A 24 6.41 -5.24 1.53
C TYR A 24 7.03 -3.90 1.93
N ARG A 25 8.24 -3.92 2.50
CA ARG A 25 8.93 -2.70 2.95
C ARG A 25 9.25 -1.77 1.78
N LEU A 26 9.73 -2.33 0.67
CA LEU A 26 10.02 -1.56 -0.54
C LEU A 26 8.75 -0.90 -1.11
N THR A 27 7.64 -1.65 -1.16
CA THR A 27 6.35 -1.12 -1.61
C THR A 27 5.83 -0.01 -0.70
N LEU A 28 5.92 -0.17 0.62
CA LEU A 28 5.52 0.88 1.57
C LEU A 28 6.39 2.13 1.47
N LEU A 29 7.71 1.98 1.31
CA LEU A 29 8.61 3.09 1.07
C LEU A 29 8.22 3.85 -0.20
N ALA A 30 8.01 3.13 -1.31
CA ALA A 30 7.61 3.71 -2.57
C ALA A 30 6.24 4.40 -2.49
N LEU A 31 5.27 3.81 -1.77
CA LEU A 31 3.95 4.39 -1.55
C LEU A 31 4.03 5.68 -0.73
N SER A 32 4.80 5.68 0.35
CA SER A 32 5.03 6.87 1.19
C SER A 32 5.68 7.99 0.39
N LEU A 33 6.70 7.69 -0.42
CA LEU A 33 7.34 8.65 -1.31
C LEU A 33 6.37 9.18 -2.37
N ALA A 34 5.55 8.33 -2.98
CA ALA A 34 4.55 8.77 -3.96
C ALA A 34 3.57 9.78 -3.33
N ILE A 35 3.12 9.54 -2.10
CA ILE A 35 2.25 10.47 -1.38
C ILE A 35 2.99 11.78 -1.06
N ALA A 36 4.25 11.71 -0.61
CA ALA A 36 5.04 12.91 -0.30
C ALA A 36 5.34 13.77 -1.54
N ILE A 37 5.62 13.15 -2.69
CA ILE A 37 5.87 13.86 -3.96
C ILE A 37 4.65 14.70 -4.38
N LEU A 38 3.43 14.29 -4.01
CA LEU A 38 2.20 15.02 -4.33
C LEU A 38 2.18 16.44 -3.76
N THR A 39 2.96 16.72 -2.70
CA THR A 39 2.98 18.04 -2.07
C THR A 39 3.86 19.05 -2.80
N LEU A 40 4.61 18.62 -3.81
CA LEU A 40 5.41 19.51 -4.63
C LEU A 40 4.49 20.24 -5.63
N PRO A 41 4.60 21.58 -5.76
CA PRO A 41 3.77 22.37 -6.67
C PRO A 41 4.26 22.25 -8.12
N SER A 42 4.25 21.03 -8.66
CA SER A 42 4.68 20.73 -10.04
C SER A 42 3.74 19.72 -10.68
N THR A 43 3.28 20.02 -11.89
CA THR A 43 2.42 19.13 -12.69
C THR A 43 3.06 17.75 -12.90
N ILE A 44 4.37 17.71 -13.12
CA ILE A 44 5.12 16.45 -13.28
C ILE A 44 5.13 15.66 -11.96
N ALA A 45 5.24 16.35 -10.82
CA ALA A 45 5.17 15.71 -9.51
C ALA A 45 3.78 15.12 -9.23
N ILE A 46 2.70 15.83 -9.60
CA ILE A 46 1.33 15.34 -9.44
C ILE A 46 1.10 14.06 -10.27
N TYR A 47 1.47 14.06 -11.55
CA TYR A 47 1.27 12.88 -12.39
C TYR A 47 2.17 11.71 -11.97
N SER A 48 3.42 11.97 -11.61
CA SER A 48 4.33 10.90 -11.13
C SER A 48 3.86 10.31 -9.80
N SER A 49 3.35 11.15 -8.89
CA SER A 49 2.69 10.71 -7.66
C SER A 49 1.48 9.83 -7.95
N ALA A 50 0.57 10.26 -8.84
CA ALA A 50 -0.63 9.48 -9.18
C ALA A 50 -0.29 8.11 -9.76
N ILE A 51 0.69 8.04 -10.68
CA ILE A 51 1.17 6.79 -11.27
C ILE A 51 1.83 5.91 -10.20
N GLY A 52 2.74 6.49 -9.41
CA GLY A 52 3.46 5.79 -8.35
C GLY A 52 2.53 5.23 -7.28
N PHE A 53 1.55 6.02 -6.85
CA PHE A 53 0.50 5.59 -5.92
C PHE A 53 -0.31 4.44 -6.50
N GLY A 54 -0.75 4.52 -7.76
CA GLY A 54 -1.51 3.45 -8.40
C GLY A 54 -0.75 2.12 -8.47
N ILE A 55 0.53 2.17 -8.88
CA ILE A 55 1.39 0.97 -8.96
C ILE A 55 1.60 0.36 -7.57
N THR A 56 1.99 1.18 -6.60
CA THR A 56 2.30 0.71 -5.24
C THR A 56 1.05 0.24 -4.50
N TYR A 57 -0.10 0.85 -4.74
CA TYR A 57 -1.40 0.39 -4.22
C TYR A 57 -1.77 -0.99 -4.76
N ILE A 58 -1.61 -1.24 -6.07
CA ILE A 58 -1.87 -2.58 -6.64
C ILE A 58 -0.87 -3.60 -6.07
N LEU A 59 0.41 -3.25 -5.93
CA LEU A 59 1.41 -4.12 -5.34
C LEU A 59 1.11 -4.46 -3.88
N ILE A 60 0.81 -3.47 -3.04
CA ILE A 60 0.58 -3.71 -1.60
C ILE A 60 -0.69 -4.54 -1.39
N THR A 61 -1.75 -4.29 -2.16
CA THR A 61 -2.98 -5.10 -2.09
C THR A 61 -2.71 -6.56 -2.51
N GLY A 62 -1.93 -6.78 -3.58
CA GLY A 62 -1.49 -8.12 -3.98
C GLY A 62 -0.65 -8.83 -2.91
N ILE A 63 0.31 -8.12 -2.30
CA ILE A 63 1.14 -8.66 -1.21
C ILE A 63 0.27 -9.06 -0.01
N LEU A 64 -0.70 -8.22 0.38
CA LEU A 64 -1.60 -8.51 1.51
C LEU A 64 -2.49 -9.73 1.23
N ILE A 65 -2.96 -9.90 -0.01
CA ILE A 65 -3.74 -11.08 -0.43
C ILE A 65 -2.88 -12.35 -0.33
N VAL A 66 -1.66 -12.33 -0.89
CA VAL A 66 -0.74 -13.49 -0.81
C VAL A 66 -0.34 -13.78 0.63
N TRP A 67 -0.19 -12.75 1.46
CA TRP A 67 0.13 -12.93 2.86
C TRP A 67 -1.04 -13.51 3.65
N SER A 68 -2.27 -13.07 3.38
CA SER A 68 -3.47 -13.55 4.09
C SER A 68 -3.79 -15.00 3.75
N THR A 69 -3.58 -15.45 2.51
CA THR A 69 -3.77 -16.87 2.14
C THR A 69 -2.78 -17.80 2.84
N ARG A 70 -1.64 -17.30 3.32
CA ARG A 70 -0.68 -18.07 4.13
C ARG A 70 -1.02 -18.08 5.63
N LEU A 71 -1.88 -17.18 6.09
CA LEU A 71 -2.29 -17.05 7.49
C LEU A 71 -3.53 -17.89 7.84
N PHE A 72 -4.44 -18.09 6.87
CA PHE A 72 -5.69 -18.80 7.08
C PHE A 72 -5.72 -20.14 6.33
N SER A 73 -6.33 -21.17 6.93
CA SER A 73 -6.48 -22.49 6.31
C SER A 73 -7.39 -22.46 5.07
N VAL A 74 -8.37 -21.57 5.06
CA VAL A 74 -9.27 -21.34 3.92
C VAL A 74 -8.87 -20.04 3.23
N ALA A 75 -8.28 -20.15 2.04
CA ALA A 75 -7.78 -19.01 1.27
C ALA A 75 -8.84 -17.90 1.08
N ALA A 76 -10.09 -18.28 0.77
CA ALA A 76 -11.19 -17.33 0.57
C ALA A 76 -11.41 -16.41 1.78
N VAL A 77 -11.33 -16.94 3.00
CA VAL A 77 -11.48 -16.15 4.24
C VAL A 77 -10.38 -15.11 4.37
N GLY A 78 -9.12 -15.52 4.12
CA GLY A 78 -7.98 -14.61 4.17
C GLY A 78 -8.09 -13.48 3.14
N VAL A 79 -8.52 -13.80 1.91
CA VAL A 79 -8.71 -12.80 0.85
C VAL A 79 -9.84 -11.83 1.21
N SER A 80 -11.00 -12.33 1.64
CA SER A 80 -12.14 -11.49 2.05
C SER A 80 -11.78 -10.57 3.21
N LEU A 81 -11.03 -11.06 4.21
CA LEU A 81 -10.60 -10.24 5.34
C LEU A 81 -9.61 -9.15 4.93
N ALA A 82 -8.70 -9.44 3.99
CA ALA A 82 -7.79 -8.45 3.44
C ALA A 82 -8.54 -7.32 2.72
N PHE A 83 -9.49 -7.66 1.84
CA PHE A 83 -10.33 -6.66 1.17
C PHE A 83 -11.21 -5.88 2.13
N LEU A 84 -11.80 -6.53 3.13
CA LEU A 84 -12.58 -5.85 4.17
C LEU A 84 -11.71 -4.84 4.92
N SER A 85 -10.51 -5.24 5.33
CA SER A 85 -9.57 -4.38 6.05
C SER A 85 -9.15 -3.17 5.19
N LEU A 86 -8.88 -3.39 3.89
CA LEU A 86 -8.58 -2.33 2.94
C LEU A 86 -9.76 -1.35 2.79
N GLY A 87 -10.98 -1.88 2.63
CA GLY A 87 -12.19 -1.07 2.50
C GLY A 87 -12.47 -0.21 3.74
N ILE A 88 -12.29 -0.77 4.94
CA ILE A 88 -12.39 -0.03 6.21
C ILE A 88 -11.33 1.07 6.26
N GLY A 89 -10.07 0.73 5.96
CA GLY A 89 -8.97 1.69 5.95
C GLY A 89 -9.20 2.84 4.97
N GLN A 90 -9.71 2.57 3.78
CA GLN A 90 -10.04 3.59 2.78
C GLN A 90 -11.24 4.46 3.18
N SER A 91 -12.28 3.86 3.75
CA SER A 91 -13.47 4.60 4.21
C SER A 91 -13.11 5.56 5.35
N ILE A 92 -12.40 5.07 6.37
CA ILE A 92 -11.94 5.90 7.49
C ILE A 92 -10.91 6.91 7.01
N GLY A 93 -9.93 6.47 6.21
CA GLY A 93 -8.85 7.32 5.72
C GLY A 93 -9.34 8.47 4.87
N SER A 94 -10.31 8.25 3.98
CA SER A 94 -10.90 9.32 3.16
C SER A 94 -11.71 10.32 3.99
N ALA A 95 -12.50 9.86 4.96
CA ALA A 95 -13.23 10.73 5.87
C ALA A 95 -12.29 11.61 6.70
N VAL A 96 -11.26 11.01 7.31
CA VAL A 96 -10.24 11.73 8.09
C VAL A 96 -9.44 12.69 7.21
N ALA A 97 -9.05 12.28 5.99
CA ALA A 97 -8.34 13.14 5.06
C ALA A 97 -9.16 14.37 4.66
N GLY A 98 -10.45 14.18 4.35
CA GLY A 98 -11.34 15.28 4.00
C GLY A 98 -11.42 16.34 5.10
N GLU A 99 -11.64 15.90 6.34
CA GLU A 99 -11.71 16.80 7.50
C GLU A 99 -10.38 17.51 7.74
N LEU A 100 -9.27 16.78 7.66
CA LEU A 100 -7.93 17.32 7.90
C LEU A 100 -7.54 18.38 6.85
N ILE A 101 -7.95 18.19 5.59
CA ILE A 101 -7.74 19.15 4.51
C ILE A 101 -8.51 20.44 4.77
N VAL A 102 -9.75 20.35 5.25
CA VAL A 102 -10.59 21.51 5.58
C VAL A 102 -10.00 22.30 6.75
N GLN A 103 -9.51 21.61 7.79
CA GLN A 103 -8.98 22.26 9.00
C GLN A 103 -7.54 22.79 8.85
N SER A 104 -6.73 22.17 8.01
CA SER A 104 -5.29 22.49 7.90
C SER A 104 -4.90 22.90 6.48
N SER A 105 -4.48 21.94 5.65
CA SER A 105 -4.16 22.12 4.23
C SER A 105 -3.99 20.76 3.54
N TYR A 106 -4.01 20.77 2.21
CA TYR A 106 -3.64 19.59 1.40
C TYR A 106 -2.23 19.09 1.73
N THR A 107 -1.23 19.97 1.74
CA THR A 107 0.17 19.61 1.98
C THR A 107 0.37 18.93 3.33
N MET A 108 -0.16 19.53 4.41
CA MET A 108 -0.02 18.95 5.75
C MET A 108 -0.72 17.58 5.85
N SER A 109 -1.92 17.48 5.27
CA SER A 109 -2.69 16.23 5.27
C SER A 109 -1.93 15.11 4.55
N PHE A 110 -1.46 15.34 3.32
CA PHE A 110 -0.73 14.32 2.57
C PHE A 110 0.60 13.93 3.23
N LEU A 111 1.34 14.88 3.82
CA LEU A 111 2.55 14.54 4.57
C LEU A 111 2.26 13.67 5.80
N LEU A 112 1.15 13.91 6.50
CA LEU A 112 0.74 13.06 7.62
C LEU A 112 0.41 11.64 7.14
N PHE A 113 -0.33 11.49 6.04
CA PHE A 113 -0.59 10.16 5.46
C PHE A 113 0.69 9.47 4.95
N ALA A 114 1.64 10.22 4.38
CA ALA A 114 2.94 9.70 3.99
C ALA A 114 3.72 9.18 5.21
N LEU A 115 3.69 9.92 6.33
CA LEU A 115 4.34 9.53 7.58
C LEU A 115 3.68 8.29 8.19
N ILE A 116 2.35 8.24 8.26
CA ILE A 116 1.60 7.07 8.74
C ILE A 116 1.98 5.84 7.89
N THR A 117 1.98 5.98 6.56
CA THR A 117 2.40 4.90 5.65
C THR A 117 3.84 4.46 5.93
N PHE A 118 4.74 5.41 6.20
CA PHE A 118 6.13 5.14 6.54
C PHE A 118 6.28 4.36 7.86
N THR A 119 5.44 4.62 8.86
CA THR A 119 5.45 3.84 10.13
C THR A 119 5.12 2.36 9.92
N GLY A 120 4.42 2.02 8.82
CA GLY A 120 4.15 0.62 8.44
C GLY A 120 5.43 -0.21 8.21
N LEU A 121 6.58 0.43 7.98
CA LEU A 121 7.87 -0.26 7.88
C LEU A 121 8.31 -0.93 9.18
N LEU A 122 7.78 -0.46 10.32
CA LEU A 122 8.05 -1.02 11.64
C LEU A 122 7.28 -2.31 11.90
N VAL A 123 6.28 -2.65 11.07
CA VAL A 123 5.47 -3.86 11.24
C VAL A 123 6.37 -5.09 11.12
N PRO A 124 6.46 -5.94 12.17
CA PRO A 124 7.29 -7.12 12.14
C PRO A 124 6.64 -8.18 11.26
N ILE A 125 7.24 -8.44 10.10
CA ILE A 125 6.82 -9.53 9.22
C ILE A 125 7.51 -10.81 9.70
N ARG A 126 6.75 -11.67 10.38
CA ARG A 126 7.22 -13.02 10.67
C ARG A 126 7.46 -13.72 9.33
N ARG A 127 8.70 -14.18 9.11
CA ARG A 127 9.04 -15.07 8.00
C ARG A 127 8.21 -16.34 8.21
N SER A 128 7.06 -16.46 7.53
CA SER A 128 6.35 -17.75 7.51
C SER A 128 7.25 -18.70 6.72
N LEU A 129 7.91 -19.56 7.48
CA LEU A 129 8.64 -20.76 7.13
C LEU A 129 8.51 -21.14 5.65
N ALA A 130 9.64 -21.08 4.95
CA ALA A 130 9.89 -22.05 3.91
C ALA A 130 9.87 -23.42 4.58
N SER A 131 8.83 -24.21 4.31
CA SER A 131 8.80 -25.64 4.49
C SER A 131 8.26 -26.25 3.22
#